data_AF-A0A3D5JZ16-F1
#
_entry.id   AF-A0A3D5JZ16-F1
#
_cell.length_a   1.000
_cell.length_b   1.000
_cell.length_c   1.000
_cell.angle_alpha   90.00
_cell.angle_beta   90.00
_cell.angle_gamma   90.00
#
_symmetry.space_group_name_H-M   'P 1'
#
loop_
_entity.id
_entity.type
_entity.pdbx_description
1 polymer ?
#
loop_
_entity_poly.entity_id
_entity_poly.type
_entity_poly.pdbx_seq_one_letter_code
_entity_poly.pdbx_strand_id
1 'polypeptide(L)'
;MCVWCWALGQAQAGPWLFTADEKKSKFDIEVTLDLGLVKESDDDSTRLKGTIIAELEPDEDSETIRITHVDAQPTKSKLQLKYSFGPFGILGKANFTMTDFRFMLEPEDAGEAAELDEDGNFNQIENVPSMTGMVKYDLDTVTVKRKGEMDLSDPKEMQEDAPDPEPFDVEGQLTWDGDVPLLTLDFDIEQELKSDEFKGITVEVSAEGTIVARGERLVIEQPVLTIAPIDGGGLRLSWEPGDYVIEAATEVTFAEPEIIELDQGQAEYVAKPSGDQPQRFYRLRSR
;
A
#
# COMPACT_ATOMS: atom_id res chain seq x y z
N MET A 1 42.43 5.65 -12.54
CA MET A 1 41.73 5.15 -13.74
C MET A 1 41.81 3.63 -13.72
N CYS A 2 40.81 3.00 -13.08
CA CYS A 2 40.41 1.57 -13.08
C CYS A 2 38.89 1.67 -13.24
N VAL A 3 38.19 1.26 -14.30
CA VAL A 3 37.91 -0.07 -14.88
C VAL A 3 37.45 -1.11 -13.85
N TRP A 4 36.17 -1.50 -13.97
CA TRP A 4 35.41 -2.61 -13.33
C TRP A 4 34.73 -2.34 -11.97
N CYS A 5 33.50 -1.83 -12.01
CA CYS A 5 32.39 -2.32 -11.18
C CYS A 5 31.22 -2.67 -12.10
N TRP A 6 31.12 -3.96 -12.39
CA TRP A 6 29.92 -4.77 -12.62
C TRP A 6 28.64 -4.08 -13.10
N ALA A 7 28.25 -4.41 -14.32
CA ALA A 7 26.86 -4.47 -14.76
C ALA A 7 26.13 -5.61 -14.01
N LEU A 8 25.70 -5.33 -12.78
CA LEU A 8 24.61 -6.02 -12.10
C LEU A 8 23.35 -5.17 -12.36
N GLY A 9 22.22 -5.81 -12.66
CA GLY A 9 21.05 -5.25 -13.35
C GLY A 9 20.81 -3.76 -13.11
N GLN A 10 20.86 -2.93 -14.16
CA GLN A 10 20.48 -1.53 -14.02
C GLN A 10 19.04 -1.48 -13.54
N ALA A 11 18.84 -1.02 -12.30
CA ALA A 11 17.54 -0.61 -11.81
C ALA A 11 16.88 0.26 -12.88
N GLN A 12 15.75 -0.21 -13.40
CA GLN A 12 14.97 0.57 -14.35
C GLN A 12 13.98 1.41 -13.58
N ALA A 13 13.98 2.70 -13.91
CA ALA A 13 13.07 3.68 -13.34
C ALA A 13 11.60 3.25 -13.51
N GLY A 14 10.77 3.56 -12.53
CA GLY A 14 9.32 3.39 -12.57
C GLY A 14 8.79 2.35 -11.57
N PRO A 15 7.49 2.00 -11.68
CA PRO A 15 6.81 1.16 -10.70
C PRO A 15 7.14 -0.33 -10.85
N TRP A 16 7.29 -1.00 -9.72
CA TRP A 16 7.52 -2.43 -9.57
C TRP A 16 6.46 -3.03 -8.66
N LEU A 17 5.96 -4.21 -9.04
CA LEU A 17 5.06 -5.01 -8.22
C LEU A 17 5.88 -6.10 -7.52
N PHE A 18 5.90 -6.05 -6.21
CA PHE A 18 6.54 -7.05 -5.37
C PHE A 18 5.49 -7.99 -4.80
N THR A 19 5.68 -9.30 -4.96
CA THR A 19 4.82 -10.32 -4.37
C THR A 19 5.51 -10.96 -3.17
N ALA A 20 4.85 -10.97 -2.02
CA ALA A 20 5.39 -11.52 -0.78
C ALA A 20 5.63 -13.04 -0.89
N ASP A 21 6.80 -13.50 -0.45
CA ASP A 21 7.10 -14.92 -0.25
C ASP A 21 6.50 -15.36 1.09
N GLU A 22 5.36 -16.04 1.02
CA GLU A 22 4.62 -16.54 2.18
C GLU A 22 5.49 -17.30 3.20
N LYS A 23 6.54 -17.98 2.74
CA LYS A 23 7.38 -18.79 3.63
C LYS A 23 8.38 -17.96 4.41
N LYS A 24 8.66 -16.75 3.96
CA LYS A 24 9.66 -15.84 4.52
C LYS A 24 9.05 -14.63 5.21
N SER A 25 7.83 -14.25 4.83
CA SER A 25 7.11 -13.12 5.41
C SER A 25 6.33 -13.53 6.66
N LYS A 26 6.47 -12.75 7.72
CA LYS A 26 5.87 -13.01 9.05
C LYS A 26 5.28 -11.73 9.62
N PHE A 27 4.23 -11.92 10.41
CA PHE A 27 3.54 -10.92 11.19
C PHE A 27 3.32 -11.46 12.59
N ASP A 28 3.62 -10.63 13.57
CA ASP A 28 3.39 -10.86 14.98
C ASP A 28 2.46 -9.74 15.47
N ILE A 29 1.42 -10.11 16.19
CA ILE A 29 0.54 -9.15 16.85
C ILE A 29 0.56 -9.44 18.34
N GLU A 30 0.83 -8.42 19.12
CA GLU A 30 0.62 -8.42 20.56
C GLU A 30 -0.50 -7.45 20.87
N VAL A 31 -1.41 -7.87 21.76
CA VAL A 31 -2.45 -6.98 22.26
C VAL A 31 -2.40 -7.00 23.77
N THR A 32 -2.22 -5.82 24.34
CA THR A 32 -2.21 -5.58 25.78
C THR A 32 -3.55 -5.01 26.23
N LEU A 33 -4.13 -5.65 27.26
CA LEU A 33 -5.34 -5.22 27.91
C LEU A 33 -5.02 -4.68 29.31
N ASP A 34 -5.29 -3.41 29.53
CA ASP A 34 -5.13 -2.75 30.83
C ASP A 34 -6.50 -2.50 31.47
N LEU A 35 -6.77 -3.16 32.60
CA LEU A 35 -8.00 -2.98 33.38
C LEU A 35 -7.89 -1.84 34.42
N GLY A 36 -6.82 -1.04 34.39
CA GLY A 36 -6.47 -0.01 35.36
C GLY A 36 -5.90 -0.51 36.69
N LEU A 37 -6.01 -1.83 36.96
CA LEU A 37 -5.49 -2.50 38.16
C LEU A 37 -4.44 -3.57 37.81
N VAL A 38 -4.59 -4.19 36.66
CA VAL A 38 -3.74 -5.26 36.14
C VAL A 38 -3.70 -5.11 34.61
N LYS A 39 -2.52 -5.34 34.05
CA LYS A 39 -2.30 -5.41 32.61
C LYS A 39 -1.94 -6.84 32.26
N GLU A 40 -2.50 -7.36 31.18
CA GLU A 40 -2.13 -8.66 30.60
C GLU A 40 -1.96 -8.47 29.10
N SER A 41 -0.89 -9.03 28.55
CA SER A 41 -0.65 -9.14 27.12
C SER A 41 -0.82 -10.58 26.67
N ASP A 42 -1.21 -10.76 25.42
CA ASP A 42 -1.15 -12.03 24.72
C ASP A 42 -0.75 -11.73 23.26
N ASP A 43 -0.13 -12.71 22.62
CA ASP A 43 0.39 -12.59 21.27
C ASP A 43 -0.11 -13.72 20.37
N ASP A 44 -0.17 -13.45 19.07
CA ASP A 44 -0.34 -14.48 18.05
C ASP A 44 0.51 -14.11 16.84
N SER A 45 0.90 -15.10 16.06
CA SER A 45 1.75 -14.90 14.90
C SER A 45 1.33 -15.74 13.71
N THR A 46 1.66 -15.25 12.53
CA THR A 46 1.27 -15.87 11.27
C THR A 46 2.25 -15.50 10.17
N ARG A 47 2.27 -16.33 9.13
CA ARG A 47 2.85 -15.93 7.86
C ARG A 47 1.95 -14.92 7.16
N LEU A 48 2.57 -14.06 6.35
CA LEU A 48 1.90 -13.08 5.52
C LEU A 48 1.94 -13.47 4.05
N LYS A 49 0.88 -13.12 3.33
CA LYS A 49 0.88 -13.04 1.86
C LYS A 49 0.42 -11.64 1.47
N GLY A 50 0.81 -11.18 0.30
CA GLY A 50 0.49 -9.81 -0.10
C GLY A 50 1.26 -9.32 -1.30
N THR A 51 1.00 -8.08 -1.64
CA THR A 51 1.67 -7.34 -2.71
C THR A 51 2.13 -5.97 -2.21
N ILE A 52 3.24 -5.50 -2.76
CA ILE A 52 3.78 -4.17 -2.52
C ILE A 52 3.99 -3.51 -3.89
N ILE A 53 3.67 -2.24 -4.04
CA ILE A 53 4.09 -1.43 -5.20
C ILE A 53 5.14 -0.45 -4.70
N ALA A 54 6.28 -0.42 -5.39
CA ALA A 54 7.31 0.57 -5.15
C ALA A 54 7.75 1.24 -6.45
N GLU A 55 8.02 2.53 -6.38
CA GLU A 55 8.62 3.30 -7.46
C GLU A 55 10.13 3.35 -7.24
N LEU A 56 10.91 2.95 -8.24
CA LEU A 56 12.37 3.05 -8.22
C LEU A 56 12.78 4.21 -9.13
N GLU A 57 13.62 5.11 -8.66
CA GLU A 57 14.20 6.18 -9.49
C GLU A 57 15.73 6.19 -9.34
N PRO A 58 16.48 5.69 -10.34
CA PRO A 58 17.92 5.85 -10.36
C PRO A 58 18.27 7.32 -10.70
N ASP A 59 18.96 8.03 -9.81
CA ASP A 59 19.57 9.34 -10.07
C ASP A 59 21.08 9.21 -10.37
N GLU A 60 21.75 10.32 -10.74
CA GLU A 60 23.18 10.33 -11.10
C GLU A 60 24.09 9.85 -9.96
N ASP A 61 23.68 10.06 -8.70
CA ASP A 61 24.49 9.82 -7.50
C ASP A 61 23.94 8.71 -6.57
N SER A 62 22.63 8.44 -6.56
CA SER A 62 21.99 7.40 -5.73
C SER A 62 20.68 6.87 -6.35
N GLU A 63 20.30 5.65 -5.99
CA GLU A 63 18.96 5.12 -6.30
C GLU A 63 17.99 5.56 -5.21
N THR A 64 16.76 5.92 -5.57
CA THR A 64 15.67 6.14 -4.60
C THR A 64 14.57 5.10 -4.77
N ILE A 65 13.89 4.79 -3.67
CA ILE A 65 12.72 3.93 -3.62
C ILE A 65 11.60 4.63 -2.88
N ARG A 66 10.38 4.52 -3.40
CA ARG A 66 9.17 4.91 -2.69
C ARG A 66 8.19 3.76 -2.65
N ILE A 67 7.90 3.23 -1.47
CA ILE A 67 6.81 2.28 -1.25
C ILE A 67 5.50 3.05 -1.32
N THR A 68 4.73 2.85 -2.38
CA THR A 68 3.47 3.59 -2.60
C THR A 68 2.24 2.79 -2.26
N HIS A 69 2.35 1.46 -2.24
CA HIS A 69 1.22 0.61 -1.87
C HIS A 69 1.68 -0.63 -1.13
N VAL A 70 0.96 -0.99 -0.09
CA VAL A 70 1.09 -2.29 0.58
C VAL A 70 -0.30 -2.88 0.72
N ASP A 71 -0.41 -4.17 0.45
CA ASP A 71 -1.58 -4.98 0.73
C ASP A 71 -1.11 -6.34 1.25
N ALA A 72 -1.17 -6.52 2.56
CA ALA A 72 -0.73 -7.72 3.24
C ALA A 72 -1.82 -8.31 4.13
N GLN A 73 -1.89 -9.64 4.19
CA GLN A 73 -2.85 -10.34 5.05
C GLN A 73 -2.25 -11.62 5.64
N PRO A 74 -2.68 -12.02 6.85
CA PRO A 74 -2.38 -13.32 7.43
C PRO A 74 -2.81 -14.47 6.52
N THR A 75 -1.97 -15.49 6.51
CA THR A 75 -2.32 -16.80 5.95
C THR A 75 -3.23 -17.59 6.87
N LYS A 76 -3.09 -17.39 8.19
CA LYS A 76 -3.97 -17.94 9.20
C LYS A 76 -5.32 -17.22 9.14
N SER A 77 -6.41 -17.98 8.96
CA SER A 77 -7.76 -17.41 8.84
C SER A 77 -8.26 -16.71 10.11
N LYS A 78 -7.67 -17.02 11.27
CA LYS A 78 -8.09 -16.49 12.59
C LYS A 78 -6.89 -16.33 13.51
N LEU A 79 -6.72 -15.14 14.07
CA LEU A 79 -5.81 -14.88 15.18
C LEU A 79 -6.59 -14.95 16.49
N GLN A 80 -6.01 -15.56 17.53
CA GLN A 80 -6.71 -15.81 18.80
C GLN A 80 -5.85 -15.37 19.97
N LEU A 81 -6.42 -14.47 20.78
CA LEU A 81 -5.77 -13.91 21.96
C LEU A 81 -6.62 -14.23 23.20
N LYS A 82 -6.00 -14.69 24.28
CA LYS A 82 -6.63 -15.23 25.48
C LYS A 82 -5.96 -14.71 26.74
N TYR A 83 -6.76 -14.02 27.53
CA TYR A 83 -6.31 -13.30 28.72
C TYR A 83 -6.89 -13.93 29.98
N SER A 84 -6.10 -13.87 31.06
CA SER A 84 -6.49 -14.30 32.39
C SER A 84 -5.96 -13.33 33.44
N PHE A 85 -6.83 -12.45 33.93
CA PHE A 85 -6.44 -11.37 34.82
C PHE A 85 -6.33 -11.82 36.28
N GLY A 86 -5.17 -11.58 36.89
CA GLY A 86 -4.87 -11.92 38.27
C GLY A 86 -4.67 -13.42 38.54
N PRO A 87 -4.34 -13.82 39.78
CA PRO A 87 -4.03 -15.21 40.10
C PRO A 87 -5.21 -16.11 39.75
N PHE A 88 -4.97 -17.13 38.90
CA PHE A 88 -5.96 -18.08 38.41
C PHE A 88 -7.14 -17.46 37.61
N GLY A 89 -7.01 -16.23 37.13
CA GLY A 89 -8.07 -15.53 36.38
C GLY A 89 -9.23 -15.05 37.25
N ILE A 90 -8.99 -14.85 38.56
CA ILE A 90 -10.01 -14.42 39.52
C ILE A 90 -10.55 -13.02 39.18
N LEU A 91 -9.75 -12.15 38.59
CA LEU A 91 -10.17 -10.80 38.20
C LEU A 91 -10.87 -10.77 36.83
N GLY A 92 -10.76 -11.85 36.06
CA GLY A 92 -11.48 -12.01 34.82
C GLY A 92 -10.76 -12.82 33.77
N LYS A 93 -11.43 -13.03 32.64
CA LYS A 93 -10.89 -13.60 31.42
C LYS A 93 -11.37 -12.79 30.22
N ALA A 94 -10.57 -12.78 29.18
CA ALA A 94 -10.99 -12.26 27.89
C ALA A 94 -10.54 -13.20 26.78
N ASN A 95 -11.34 -13.30 25.72
CA ASN A 95 -10.93 -13.97 24.49
C ASN A 95 -11.26 -13.06 23.32
N PHE A 96 -10.28 -12.84 22.46
CA PHE A 96 -10.42 -12.11 21.21
C PHE A 96 -10.13 -13.05 20.05
N THR A 97 -10.93 -12.95 19.00
CA THR A 97 -10.73 -13.67 17.75
C THR A 97 -10.83 -12.68 16.62
N MET A 98 -9.71 -12.48 15.92
CA MET A 98 -9.63 -11.59 14.78
C MET A 98 -9.68 -12.40 13.48
N THR A 99 -10.55 -11.98 12.55
CA THR A 99 -10.68 -12.58 11.22
C THR A 99 -10.54 -11.52 10.15
N ASP A 100 -10.21 -11.96 8.93
CA ASP A 100 -10.14 -11.10 7.74
C ASP A 100 -9.21 -9.89 7.92
N PHE A 101 -8.18 -10.07 8.76
CA PHE A 101 -7.21 -9.01 9.05
C PHE A 101 -6.40 -8.67 7.80
N ARG A 102 -6.23 -7.37 7.56
CA ARG A 102 -5.45 -6.86 6.43
C ARG A 102 -4.73 -5.58 6.83
N PHE A 103 -3.48 -5.50 6.44
CA PHE A 103 -2.62 -4.34 6.56
C PHE A 103 -2.48 -3.69 5.19
N MET A 104 -2.73 -2.39 5.10
CA MET A 104 -2.71 -1.65 3.85
C MET A 104 -1.94 -0.33 3.99
N LEU A 105 -1.29 0.08 2.91
CA LEU A 105 -0.78 1.43 2.70
C LEU A 105 -1.35 1.90 1.37
N GLU A 106 -2.10 3.00 1.36
CA GLU A 106 -2.62 3.58 0.12
C GLU A 106 -1.64 4.62 -0.45
N PRO A 107 -1.64 4.87 -1.78
CA PRO A 107 -0.72 5.83 -2.38
C PRO A 107 -0.79 7.25 -1.82
N GLU A 108 -1.97 7.67 -1.37
CA GLU A 108 -2.17 8.99 -0.75
C GLU A 108 -1.61 9.09 0.68
N ASP A 109 -1.39 7.95 1.32
CA ASP A 109 -0.87 7.81 2.68
C ASP A 109 0.62 7.41 2.72
N ALA A 110 1.24 7.25 1.54
CA ALA A 110 2.62 6.86 1.39
C ALA A 110 3.58 8.04 1.63
N GLY A 111 4.61 7.79 2.45
CA GLY A 111 5.71 8.71 2.70
C GLY A 111 6.48 9.11 1.45
N GLU A 112 7.43 10.04 1.61
CA GLU A 112 8.32 10.50 0.53
C GLU A 112 9.31 9.41 0.09
N ALA A 113 9.89 9.57 -1.10
CA ALA A 113 10.94 8.66 -1.59
C ALA A 113 12.18 8.67 -0.66
N ALA A 114 12.75 7.49 -0.41
CA ALA A 114 13.95 7.29 0.39
C ALA A 114 15.15 6.96 -0.49
N GLU A 115 16.32 7.52 -0.16
CA GLU A 115 17.59 7.14 -0.78
C GLU A 115 18.04 5.75 -0.29
N LEU A 116 18.61 4.95 -1.19
CA LEU A 116 19.25 3.69 -0.85
C LEU A 116 20.72 3.92 -0.50
N ASP A 117 21.20 3.26 0.57
CA ASP A 117 22.62 3.21 0.89
C ASP A 117 23.40 2.20 0.01
N GLU A 118 24.71 2.08 0.23
CA GLU A 118 25.58 1.16 -0.53
C GLU A 118 25.19 -0.33 -0.41
N ASP A 119 24.49 -0.70 0.67
CA ASP A 119 23.99 -2.04 0.96
C ASP A 119 22.51 -2.21 0.54
N GLY A 120 21.92 -1.19 -0.07
CA GLY A 120 20.53 -1.16 -0.53
C GLY A 120 19.50 -0.93 0.58
N ASN A 121 19.92 -0.52 1.78
CA ASN A 121 19.00 -0.20 2.87
C ASN A 121 18.37 1.18 2.66
N PHE A 122 17.13 1.33 3.10
CA PHE A 122 16.39 2.59 3.06
C PHE A 122 15.51 2.74 4.30
N ASN A 123 15.16 3.98 4.62
CA ASN A 123 14.16 4.32 5.62
C ASN A 123 13.17 5.34 5.02
N GLN A 124 11.94 4.91 4.78
CA GLN A 124 10.86 5.77 4.32
C GLN A 124 10.01 6.17 5.51
N ILE A 125 9.92 7.47 5.76
CA ILE A 125 9.22 8.05 6.92
C ILE A 125 7.82 8.54 6.54
N GLU A 126 7.00 8.89 7.55
CA GLU A 126 5.67 9.51 7.37
C GLU A 126 4.63 8.64 6.64
N ASN A 127 4.71 7.31 6.78
CA ASN A 127 3.69 6.41 6.23
C ASN A 127 2.49 6.30 7.17
N VAL A 128 1.28 6.40 6.62
CA VAL A 128 0.05 6.23 7.40
C VAL A 128 -0.64 4.92 6.99
N PRO A 129 -0.54 3.84 7.77
CA PRO A 129 -1.12 2.58 7.40
C PRO A 129 -2.59 2.55 7.77
N SER A 130 -3.33 1.65 7.12
CA SER A 130 -4.64 1.24 7.58
C SER A 130 -4.66 -0.25 7.91
N MET A 131 -5.40 -0.58 8.97
CA MET A 131 -5.68 -1.94 9.38
C MET A 131 -7.18 -2.17 9.29
N THR A 132 -7.57 -3.30 8.71
CA THR A 132 -8.97 -3.73 8.62
C THR A 132 -9.10 -5.15 9.12
N GLY A 133 -10.30 -5.54 9.54
CA GLY A 133 -10.58 -6.87 10.06
C GLY A 133 -11.79 -6.88 10.98
N MET A 134 -12.25 -8.07 11.34
CA MET A 134 -13.37 -8.26 12.26
C MET A 134 -12.88 -8.86 13.57
N VAL A 135 -13.12 -8.19 14.69
CA VAL A 135 -12.72 -8.63 16.02
C VAL A 135 -13.93 -9.08 16.80
N LYS A 136 -14.04 -10.39 17.05
CA LYS A 136 -15.02 -10.95 18.00
C LYS A 136 -14.41 -11.02 19.38
N TYR A 137 -15.13 -10.54 20.38
CA TYR A 137 -14.62 -10.49 21.74
C TYR A 137 -15.62 -11.07 22.76
N ASP A 138 -15.08 -11.72 23.78
CA ASP A 138 -15.79 -12.26 24.94
C ASP A 138 -15.03 -11.87 26.20
N LEU A 139 -15.53 -10.82 26.86
CA LEU A 139 -14.92 -10.22 28.03
C LEU A 139 -15.76 -10.54 29.27
N ASP A 140 -15.14 -11.18 30.25
CA ASP A 140 -15.74 -11.52 31.54
C ASP A 140 -14.79 -11.12 32.66
N THR A 141 -14.81 -9.84 33.03
CA THR A 141 -14.04 -9.27 34.14
C THR A 141 -14.96 -8.86 35.28
N VAL A 142 -14.37 -8.46 36.42
CA VAL A 142 -15.13 -7.92 37.57
C VAL A 142 -15.86 -6.62 37.21
N THR A 143 -15.28 -5.81 36.32
CA THR A 143 -15.81 -4.48 35.94
C THR A 143 -16.67 -4.52 34.69
N VAL A 144 -16.37 -5.40 33.73
CA VAL A 144 -17.03 -5.46 32.43
C VAL A 144 -17.37 -6.91 32.06
N LYS A 145 -18.64 -7.15 31.71
CA LYS A 145 -19.10 -8.42 31.13
C LYS A 145 -19.79 -8.13 29.82
N ARG A 146 -19.12 -8.40 28.70
CA ARG A 146 -19.62 -8.05 27.37
C ARG A 146 -19.13 -9.06 26.33
N LYS A 147 -19.98 -9.31 25.34
CA LYS A 147 -19.62 -10.03 24.14
C LYS A 147 -20.11 -9.24 22.94
N GLY A 148 -19.34 -9.22 21.88
CA GLY A 148 -19.64 -8.44 20.70
C GLY A 148 -18.68 -8.72 19.56
N GLU A 149 -18.83 -7.93 18.52
CA GLU A 149 -18.00 -7.92 17.34
C GLU A 149 -17.72 -6.45 17.00
N MET A 150 -16.50 -6.15 16.55
CA MET A 150 -16.04 -4.81 16.17
C MET A 150 -15.42 -4.90 14.78
N ASP A 151 -15.85 -4.02 13.88
CA ASP A 151 -15.22 -3.88 12.56
C ASP A 151 -14.09 -2.84 12.63
N LEU A 152 -12.86 -3.28 12.34
CA LEU A 152 -11.69 -2.40 12.33
C LEU A 152 -11.68 -1.48 11.09
N SER A 153 -12.56 -1.69 10.11
CA SER A 153 -12.66 -0.85 8.91
C SER A 153 -13.64 0.33 9.03
N ASP A 154 -14.46 0.37 10.09
CA ASP A 154 -15.32 1.53 10.37
C ASP A 154 -14.73 2.34 11.53
N PRO A 155 -13.93 3.39 11.25
CA PRO A 155 -13.30 4.18 12.30
C PRO A 155 -14.30 4.81 13.27
N LYS A 156 -15.58 4.97 12.88
CA LYS A 156 -16.63 5.47 13.79
C LYS A 156 -17.05 4.45 14.85
N GLU A 157 -16.97 3.16 14.54
CA GLU A 157 -17.18 2.09 15.52
C GLU A 157 -15.98 1.97 16.46
N MET A 158 -14.79 2.30 15.96
CA MET A 158 -13.56 2.23 16.75
C MET A 158 -13.47 3.41 17.72
N GLN A 159 -13.68 4.65 17.27
CA GLN A 159 -13.44 5.86 18.06
C GLN A 159 -14.17 7.10 17.50
N GLU A 160 -15.14 7.68 18.25
CA GLU A 160 -15.74 8.99 17.91
C GLU A 160 -14.75 10.17 18.17
N ASP A 161 -13.66 9.93 18.92
CA ASP A 161 -12.67 10.91 19.40
C ASP A 161 -11.21 10.37 19.37
N ALA A 162 -10.87 9.51 18.40
CA ALA A 162 -9.51 8.96 18.26
C ALA A 162 -8.48 10.03 17.90
N PRO A 163 -7.23 9.96 18.40
CA PRO A 163 -6.12 10.51 17.64
C PRO A 163 -5.99 9.75 16.30
N ASP A 164 -5.64 10.47 15.24
CA ASP A 164 -5.26 9.87 13.95
C ASP A 164 -4.13 8.84 14.18
N PRO A 165 -4.07 7.75 13.39
CA PRO A 165 -2.98 6.79 13.48
C PRO A 165 -1.64 7.53 13.36
N GLU A 166 -0.72 7.25 14.27
CA GLU A 166 0.62 7.84 14.22
C GLU A 166 1.34 7.29 12.98
N PRO A 167 2.00 8.16 12.19
CA PRO A 167 2.82 7.69 11.08
C PRO A 167 3.93 6.77 11.58
N PHE A 168 4.28 5.76 10.79
CA PHE A 168 5.39 4.85 11.08
C PHE A 168 6.47 4.90 10.00
N ASP A 169 7.67 4.51 10.42
CA ASP A 169 8.83 4.38 9.56
C ASP A 169 8.83 2.98 8.93
N VAL A 170 9.03 2.95 7.63
CA VAL A 170 9.23 1.73 6.85
C VAL A 170 10.73 1.58 6.64
N GLU A 171 11.32 0.64 7.38
CA GLU A 171 12.70 0.24 7.17
C GLU A 171 12.76 -0.92 6.18
N GLY A 172 13.73 -0.90 5.27
CA GLY A 172 13.83 -1.98 4.31
C GLY A 172 15.16 -2.09 3.62
N GLN A 173 15.27 -3.14 2.81
CA GLN A 173 16.43 -3.42 1.98
C GLN A 173 15.98 -3.87 0.59
N LEU A 174 16.48 -3.20 -0.45
CA LEU A 174 16.35 -3.60 -1.84
C LEU A 174 17.66 -4.22 -2.32
N THR A 175 17.59 -5.47 -2.79
CA THR A 175 18.72 -6.18 -3.40
C THR A 175 18.34 -6.78 -4.74
N TRP A 176 19.31 -7.30 -5.49
CA TRP A 176 19.10 -7.82 -6.84
C TRP A 176 19.60 -9.27 -6.97
N ASP A 177 18.73 -10.17 -7.44
CA ASP A 177 19.07 -11.54 -7.87
C ASP A 177 19.02 -11.61 -9.40
N GLY A 178 20.13 -11.25 -10.05
CA GLY A 178 20.16 -11.00 -11.49
C GLY A 178 19.36 -9.74 -11.84
N ASP A 179 18.34 -9.89 -12.68
CA ASP A 179 17.44 -8.80 -13.09
C ASP A 179 16.15 -8.73 -12.24
N VAL A 180 16.08 -9.52 -11.17
CA VAL A 180 14.89 -9.61 -10.30
C VAL A 180 15.19 -8.90 -8.99
N PRO A 181 14.49 -7.79 -8.67
CA PRO A 181 14.67 -7.14 -7.38
C PRO A 181 14.01 -7.95 -6.27
N LEU A 182 14.66 -7.92 -5.11
CA LEU A 182 14.23 -8.55 -3.86
C LEU A 182 14.07 -7.44 -2.84
N LEU A 183 12.86 -7.27 -2.33
CA LEU A 183 12.53 -6.28 -1.31
C LEU A 183 12.34 -6.99 0.03
N THR A 184 13.00 -6.50 1.06
CA THR A 184 12.69 -6.82 2.46
C THR A 184 12.18 -5.55 3.11
N LEU A 185 11.04 -5.64 3.79
CA LEU A 185 10.39 -4.52 4.46
C LEU A 185 10.04 -4.94 5.87
N ASP A 186 10.55 -4.21 6.85
CA ASP A 186 10.19 -4.34 8.24
C ASP A 186 9.21 -3.22 8.60
N PHE A 187 8.18 -3.55 9.37
CA PHE A 187 7.21 -2.59 9.88
C PHE A 187 6.98 -2.83 11.36
N ASP A 188 6.77 -1.73 12.08
CA ASP A 188 6.42 -1.70 13.49
C ASP A 188 5.31 -0.64 13.68
N ILE A 189 4.15 -1.09 14.16
CA ILE A 189 2.96 -0.27 14.30
C ILE A 189 2.45 -0.44 15.71
N GLU A 190 2.31 0.68 16.42
CA GLU A 190 1.69 0.73 17.73
C GLU A 190 0.42 1.59 17.68
N GLN A 191 -0.68 1.06 18.23
CA GLN A 191 -1.95 1.77 18.28
C GLN A 191 -2.64 1.55 19.62
N GLU A 192 -2.97 2.66 20.30
CA GLU A 192 -3.85 2.63 21.46
C GLU A 192 -5.31 2.82 21.04
N LEU A 193 -6.17 1.88 21.40
CA LEU A 193 -7.61 1.92 21.17
C LEU A 193 -8.35 2.27 22.47
N LYS A 194 -9.06 3.39 22.46
CA LYS A 194 -9.97 3.83 23.52
C LYS A 194 -11.40 3.86 23.00
N SER A 195 -12.27 3.00 23.53
CA SER A 195 -13.67 2.98 23.14
C SER A 195 -14.60 3.11 24.34
N ASP A 196 -15.71 3.81 24.15
CA ASP A 196 -16.85 3.85 25.07
C ASP A 196 -17.45 2.44 25.28
N GLU A 197 -17.19 1.52 24.36
CA GLU A 197 -17.55 0.11 24.47
C GLU A 197 -16.72 -0.62 25.55
N PHE A 198 -15.52 -0.12 25.84
CA PHE A 198 -14.57 -0.69 26.81
C PHE A 198 -14.30 0.30 27.96
N LYS A 199 -15.30 1.01 28.46
CA LYS A 199 -15.14 1.99 29.55
C LYS A 199 -14.29 1.47 30.72
N GLY A 200 -13.14 2.12 30.92
CA GLY A 200 -12.18 1.79 31.99
C GLY A 200 -11.19 0.68 31.63
N ILE A 201 -11.14 0.25 30.37
CA ILE A 201 -10.15 -0.67 29.82
C ILE A 201 -9.45 0.04 28.68
N THR A 202 -8.12 0.04 28.71
CA THR A 202 -7.30 0.48 27.58
C THR A 202 -6.84 -0.76 26.81
N VAL A 203 -6.96 -0.72 25.49
CA VAL A 203 -6.46 -1.75 24.59
C VAL A 203 -5.30 -1.15 23.82
N GLU A 204 -4.13 -1.77 23.89
CA GLU A 204 -2.94 -1.38 23.15
C GLU A 204 -2.61 -2.52 22.19
N VAL A 205 -2.47 -2.20 20.91
CA VAL A 205 -2.18 -3.14 19.84
C VAL A 205 -0.81 -2.79 19.29
N SER A 206 0.11 -3.75 19.31
CA SER A 206 1.37 -3.66 18.60
C SER A 206 1.44 -4.74 17.52
N ALA A 207 1.92 -4.35 16.36
CA ALA A 207 2.06 -5.21 15.21
C ALA A 207 3.43 -4.99 14.58
N GLU A 208 4.26 -6.02 14.66
CA GLU A 208 5.58 -6.04 14.04
C GLU A 208 5.64 -7.13 12.96
N GLY A 209 6.45 -6.92 11.93
CA GLY A 209 6.65 -7.96 10.95
C GLY A 209 7.64 -7.63 9.86
N THR A 210 7.95 -8.67 9.10
CA THR A 210 8.87 -8.61 7.95
C THR A 210 8.14 -9.15 6.73
N ILE A 211 8.19 -8.41 5.63
CA ILE A 211 7.77 -8.85 4.30
C ILE A 211 9.00 -9.05 3.44
N VAL A 212 9.22 -10.27 2.98
CA VAL A 212 10.22 -10.56 1.94
C VAL A 212 9.47 -10.79 0.64
N ALA A 213 9.76 -10.01 -0.39
CA ALA A 213 9.01 -10.01 -1.64
C ALA A 213 9.92 -10.01 -2.88
N ARG A 214 9.43 -10.65 -3.95
CA ARG A 214 10.09 -10.69 -5.27
C ARG A 214 9.40 -9.73 -6.21
N GLY A 215 10.18 -8.87 -6.85
CA GLY A 215 9.70 -7.85 -7.77
C GLY A 215 9.50 -8.38 -9.19
N GLU A 216 8.41 -7.93 -9.80
CA GLU A 216 8.11 -8.06 -11.20
C GLU A 216 7.83 -6.66 -11.75
N ARG A 217 8.42 -6.32 -12.90
CA ARG A 217 8.26 -5.00 -13.48
C ARG A 217 6.81 -4.80 -13.90
N LEU A 218 6.16 -3.73 -13.43
CA LEU A 218 4.89 -3.30 -13.99
C LEU A 218 5.17 -2.60 -15.32
N VAL A 219 5.08 -3.35 -16.42
CA VAL A 219 5.15 -2.75 -17.75
C VAL A 219 3.83 -2.06 -18.04
N ILE A 220 3.70 -0.81 -17.60
CA ILE A 220 2.64 0.07 -18.09
C ILE A 220 3.12 0.55 -19.47
N GLU A 221 2.79 -0.21 -20.52
CA GLU A 221 3.03 0.24 -21.89
C GLU A 221 2.20 1.49 -22.14
N GLN A 222 2.85 2.66 -22.07
CA GLN A 222 2.21 3.91 -22.46
C GLN A 222 1.81 3.79 -23.94
N PRO A 223 0.54 4.04 -24.27
CA PRO A 223 0.10 3.81 -25.62
C PRO A 223 0.73 4.85 -26.54
N VAL A 224 1.37 4.37 -27.61
CA VAL A 224 2.10 5.23 -28.54
C VAL A 224 1.11 5.90 -29.48
N LEU A 225 0.96 7.23 -29.33
CA LEU A 225 0.20 8.05 -30.25
C LEU A 225 1.10 8.55 -31.39
N THR A 226 0.86 8.06 -32.60
CA THR A 226 1.49 8.60 -33.81
C THR A 226 0.64 9.74 -34.37
N ILE A 227 1.26 10.89 -34.64
CA ILE A 227 0.59 12.07 -35.20
C ILE A 227 1.24 12.41 -36.54
N ALA A 228 0.45 12.43 -37.61
CA ALA A 228 0.93 12.76 -38.95
C ALA A 228 0.04 13.82 -39.60
N PRO A 229 0.60 14.82 -40.30
CA PRO A 229 -0.20 15.73 -41.12
C PRO A 229 -0.84 14.99 -42.29
N ILE A 230 -2.05 15.41 -42.68
CA ILE A 230 -2.74 14.93 -43.88
C ILE A 230 -3.11 16.09 -44.80
N ASP A 231 -3.28 15.77 -46.09
CA ASP A 231 -3.69 16.74 -47.11
C ASP A 231 -5.01 17.43 -46.72
N GLY A 232 -5.04 18.75 -46.85
CA GLY A 232 -6.17 19.59 -46.40
C GLY A 232 -6.03 20.16 -44.99
N GLY A 233 -4.85 20.06 -44.36
CA GLY A 233 -4.53 20.76 -43.11
C GLY A 233 -5.00 20.06 -41.83
N GLY A 234 -5.38 18.79 -41.93
CA GLY A 234 -5.75 17.95 -40.78
C GLY A 234 -4.57 17.18 -40.18
N LEU A 235 -4.85 16.48 -39.08
CA LEU A 235 -3.94 15.53 -38.45
C LEU A 235 -4.58 14.14 -38.45
N ARG A 236 -3.79 13.13 -38.81
CA ARG A 236 -4.09 11.72 -38.55
C ARG A 236 -3.42 11.33 -37.24
N LEU A 237 -4.22 10.85 -36.31
CA LEU A 237 -3.81 10.24 -35.05
C LEU A 237 -3.95 8.73 -35.21
N SER A 238 -2.92 7.93 -34.91
CA SER A 238 -3.00 6.47 -34.99
C SER A 238 -2.24 5.80 -33.84
N TRP A 239 -2.72 4.63 -33.43
CA TRP A 239 -2.17 3.86 -32.32
C TRP A 239 -2.33 2.35 -32.56
N GLU A 240 -1.66 1.53 -31.77
CA GLU A 240 -1.89 0.08 -31.83
C GLU A 240 -3.26 -0.28 -31.25
N PRO A 241 -3.95 -1.32 -31.73
CA PRO A 241 -5.25 -1.72 -31.19
C PRO A 241 -5.19 -2.02 -29.68
N GLY A 242 -6.08 -1.40 -28.91
CA GLY A 242 -6.21 -1.63 -27.47
C GLY A 242 -7.35 -0.81 -26.86
N ASP A 243 -7.53 -0.92 -25.54
CA ASP A 243 -8.59 -0.21 -24.82
C ASP A 243 -8.10 1.17 -24.37
N TYR A 244 -8.38 2.19 -25.20
CA TYR A 244 -7.83 3.52 -25.05
C TYR A 244 -8.89 4.62 -25.10
N VAL A 245 -8.51 5.79 -24.61
CA VAL A 245 -9.22 7.06 -24.75
C VAL A 245 -8.27 8.07 -25.38
N ILE A 246 -8.77 8.82 -26.37
CA ILE A 246 -8.08 10.02 -26.84
C ILE A 246 -8.65 11.23 -26.12
N GLU A 247 -7.75 12.05 -25.59
CA GLU A 247 -8.08 13.35 -25.03
C GLU A 247 -7.50 14.45 -25.90
N ALA A 248 -8.27 15.53 -26.02
CA ALA A 248 -7.86 16.70 -26.76
C ALA A 248 -8.06 17.98 -25.93
N ALA A 249 -7.04 18.83 -25.86
CA ALA A 249 -7.05 20.04 -25.05
C ALA A 249 -6.56 21.26 -25.84
N THR A 250 -6.91 22.47 -25.38
CA THR A 250 -6.39 23.74 -25.93
C THR A 250 -5.04 24.12 -25.33
N GLU A 251 -4.63 23.48 -24.24
CA GLU A 251 -3.38 23.71 -23.53
C GLU A 251 -2.59 22.41 -23.34
N VAL A 252 -1.26 22.51 -23.30
CA VAL A 252 -0.35 21.36 -23.14
C VAL A 252 -0.46 20.67 -21.78
N THR A 253 -1.04 21.34 -20.79
CA THR A 253 -1.23 20.83 -19.43
C THR A 253 -2.39 19.84 -19.34
N PHE A 254 -3.30 19.83 -20.32
CA PHE A 254 -4.54 19.05 -20.29
C PHE A 254 -5.36 19.27 -19.00
N ALA A 255 -5.40 20.49 -18.47
CA ALA A 255 -6.17 20.82 -17.26
C ALA A 255 -7.69 20.62 -17.46
N GLU A 256 -8.20 20.91 -18.66
CA GLU A 256 -9.60 20.68 -19.05
C GLU A 256 -9.64 19.88 -20.38
N PRO A 257 -9.43 18.56 -20.33
CA PRO A 257 -9.40 17.73 -21.54
C PRO A 257 -10.81 17.39 -22.03
N GLU A 258 -11.02 17.44 -23.34
CA GLU A 258 -12.19 16.87 -24.00
C GLU A 258 -11.91 15.41 -24.37
N ILE A 259 -12.77 14.49 -23.94
CA ILE A 259 -12.69 13.08 -24.35
C ILE A 259 -13.29 12.92 -25.75
N ILE A 260 -12.49 12.35 -26.65
CA ILE A 260 -12.94 11.94 -27.98
C ILE A 260 -13.41 10.49 -27.90
N GLU A 261 -14.71 10.28 -28.04
CA GLU A 261 -15.32 8.95 -28.09
C GLU A 261 -14.80 8.17 -29.29
N LEU A 262 -14.32 6.95 -29.04
CA LEU A 262 -13.81 6.02 -30.05
C LEU A 262 -14.75 4.84 -30.22
N ASP A 263 -14.94 4.41 -31.46
CA ASP A 263 -15.63 3.16 -31.76
C ASP A 263 -14.82 1.95 -31.27
N GLN A 264 -15.50 0.84 -30.97
CA GLN A 264 -14.85 -0.38 -30.50
C GLN A 264 -13.81 -0.89 -31.52
N GLY A 265 -12.55 -0.99 -31.11
CA GLY A 265 -11.45 -1.42 -31.96
C GLY A 265 -10.93 -0.35 -32.93
N GLN A 266 -11.37 0.90 -32.80
CA GLN A 266 -10.81 2.02 -33.54
C GLN A 266 -9.33 2.25 -33.16
N ALA A 267 -8.47 2.37 -34.16
CA ALA A 267 -7.02 2.55 -34.02
C ALA A 267 -6.49 3.79 -34.78
N GLU A 268 -7.40 4.56 -35.39
CA GLU A 268 -7.09 5.80 -36.10
C GLU A 268 -8.20 6.84 -35.89
N TYR A 269 -7.82 8.10 -35.73
CA TYR A 269 -8.73 9.25 -35.69
C TYR A 269 -8.19 10.40 -36.55
N VAL A 270 -9.07 11.03 -37.33
CA VAL A 270 -8.69 12.18 -38.17
C VAL A 270 -9.23 13.46 -37.57
N ALA A 271 -8.33 14.26 -37.00
CA ALA A 271 -8.62 15.59 -36.51
C ALA A 271 -8.59 16.61 -37.65
N LYS A 272 -9.66 17.39 -37.79
CA LYS A 272 -9.73 18.51 -38.73
C LYS A 272 -9.65 19.83 -37.98
N PRO A 273 -8.95 20.84 -38.51
CA PRO A 273 -8.97 22.18 -37.93
C PRO A 273 -10.39 22.74 -37.98
N SER A 274 -10.86 23.30 -36.88
CA SER A 274 -12.09 24.09 -36.82
C SER A 274 -11.72 25.59 -36.79
N GLY A 275 -12.57 26.45 -37.36
CA GLY A 275 -12.30 27.89 -37.45
C GLY A 275 -12.17 28.59 -36.09
N ASP A 276 -12.72 28.00 -35.03
CA ASP A 276 -12.74 28.58 -33.68
C ASP A 276 -11.59 28.05 -32.78
N GLN A 277 -10.87 27.00 -33.17
CA GLN A 277 -9.76 26.42 -32.40
C GLN A 277 -8.62 25.97 -33.33
N PRO A 278 -7.66 26.85 -33.67
CA PRO A 278 -6.63 26.56 -34.67
C PRO A 278 -5.54 25.58 -34.19
N GLN A 279 -5.36 25.40 -32.88
CA GLN A 279 -4.39 24.46 -32.30
C GLN A 279 -5.01 23.67 -31.15
N ARG A 280 -4.84 22.35 -31.20
CA ARG A 280 -5.25 21.42 -30.15
C ARG A 280 -4.10 20.44 -29.89
N PHE A 281 -3.93 20.08 -28.64
CA PHE A 281 -3.01 19.03 -28.19
C PHE A 281 -3.80 17.74 -28.03
N TYR A 282 -3.16 16.61 -28.33
CA TYR A 282 -3.77 15.28 -28.23
C TYR A 282 -2.90 14.37 -27.38
N ARG A 283 -3.52 13.58 -26.51
CA ARG A 283 -2.87 12.47 -25.82
C ARG A 283 -3.74 11.23 -25.85
N LEU A 284 -3.10 10.08 -25.81
CA LEU A 284 -3.75 8.77 -25.74
C LEU A 284 -3.51 8.22 -24.34
N ARG A 285 -4.56 7.70 -23.70
CA ARG A 285 -4.48 7.04 -22.39
C ARG A 285 -5.11 5.68 -22.47
N SER A 286 -4.58 4.71 -21.73
CA SER A 286 -5.31 3.49 -21.39
C SER A 286 -6.60 3.85 -20.67
N ARG A 287 -7.68 3.12 -20.96
CA ARG A 287 -8.90 3.19 -20.13
C ARG A 287 -8.63 2.72 -18.72
#